data_AF-W1YNZ1-F1
#
_entry.id   AF-W1YNZ1-F1
#
_cell.length_a   1.000
_cell.length_b   1.000
_cell.length_c   1.000
_cell.angle_alpha   90.00
_cell.angle_beta   90.00
_cell.angle_gamma   90.00
#
_symmetry.space_group_name_H-M   'P 1'
#
loop_
_entity.id
_entity.type
_entity.pdbx_description
1 polymer ?
#
loop_
_entity_poly.entity_id
_entity_poly.type
_entity_poly.pdbx_seq_one_letter_code
_entity_poly.pdbx_strand_id
1 'polypeptide(L)' 'MAIIDGGRESVTHYDVIESMPAADLAEIHLETGRTHQIRVHMSAVGHPCV' A
#
# COMPACT_ATOMS: atom_id res chain seq x y z
N MET A 1 -11.60 4.98 4.51
CA MET A 1 -11.92 3.58 4.15
C MET A 1 -10.91 2.71 4.87
N ALA A 2 -11.38 1.75 5.66
CA ALA A 2 -10.56 1.00 6.61
C ALA A 2 -10.37 -0.46 6.15
N ILE A 3 -9.36 -1.14 6.70
CA ILE A 3 -9.23 -2.60 6.58
C ILE A 3 -10.29 -3.22 7.49
N ILE A 4 -11.14 -4.08 6.93
CA ILE A 4 -12.27 -4.70 7.62
C ILE A 4 -12.20 -6.21 7.39
N ASP A 5 -12.28 -6.99 8.47
CA ASP A 5 -12.36 -8.44 8.40
C ASP A 5 -13.64 -8.88 7.64
N GLY A 6 -13.51 -9.80 6.69
CA GLY A 6 -14.59 -10.18 5.76
C GLY A 6 -14.89 -9.17 4.65
N GLY A 7 -14.05 -8.14 4.47
CA GLY A 7 -14.11 -7.23 3.34
C GLY A 7 -13.78 -7.89 1.99
N ARG A 8 -13.95 -7.14 0.89
CA ARG A 8 -13.51 -7.60 -0.43
C ARG A 8 -12.00 -7.78 -0.43
N GLU A 9 -11.55 -8.90 -1.01
CA GLU A 9 -10.12 -9.17 -1.20
C GLU A 9 -9.42 -8.02 -1.93
N SER A 10 -8.22 -7.71 -1.45
CA SER A 10 -7.44 -6.55 -1.79
C SER A 10 -5.97 -6.92 -1.67
N VAL A 11 -5.23 -6.97 -2.79
CA VAL A 11 -3.84 -7.42 -2.84
C VAL A 11 -2.98 -6.40 -3.57
N THR A 12 -1.96 -5.91 -2.88
CA THR A 12 -0.94 -4.97 -3.37
C THR A 12 0.42 -5.56 -3.07
N HIS A 13 1.21 -5.79 -4.11
CA HIS A 13 2.62 -6.18 -3.99
C HIS A 13 3.48 -4.92 -4.07
N TYR A 14 4.58 -4.88 -3.31
CA TYR A 14 5.51 -3.75 -3.35
C TYR A 14 6.95 -4.19 -3.15
N ASP A 15 7.86 -3.47 -3.80
CA ASP A 15 9.30 -3.63 -3.67
C ASP A 15 9.93 -2.26 -3.41
N VAL A 16 10.82 -2.16 -2.43
CA VAL A 16 11.54 -0.91 -2.16
C VAL A 16 12.67 -0.77 -3.17
N ILE A 17 12.60 0.27 -4.00
CA ILE A 17 13.62 0.60 -5.01
C ILE A 17 14.76 1.40 -4.38
N GLU A 18 14.41 2.38 -3.53
CA GLU A 18 15.38 3.28 -2.90
C GLU A 18 14.89 3.71 -1.51
N SER A 19 15.78 3.69 -0.52
CA SER A 19 15.51 4.18 0.83
C SER A 19 16.20 5.52 1.08
N MET A 20 15.42 6.50 1.53
CA MET A 20 15.88 7.84 1.88
C MET A 20 15.63 8.11 3.37
N PRO A 21 16.31 9.10 3.99
CA PRO A 21 16.19 9.36 5.43
C PRO A 21 14.77 9.64 5.94
N ALA A 22 13.83 10.04 5.07
CA ALA A 22 12.47 10.42 5.45
C ALA A 22 11.36 9.65 4.69
N ALA A 23 11.72 8.82 3.71
CA ALA A 23 10.77 8.10 2.87
C ALA A 23 11.45 6.98 2.09
N ASP A 24 10.66 6.00 1.64
CA ASP A 24 11.10 5.00 0.67
C ASP A 24 10.41 5.23 -0.68
N LEU A 25 11.15 5.04 -1.77
CA LEU A 25 10.60 4.90 -3.10
C LEU A 25 10.26 3.42 -3.31
N ALA A 26 8.98 3.10 -3.46
CA ALA A 26 8.50 1.75 -3.70
C ALA A 26 7.88 1.60 -5.09
N GLU A 27 8.20 0.49 -5.77
CA GLU A 27 7.45 0.02 -6.94
C GLU A 27 6.19 -0.70 -6.46
N ILE A 28 5.06 -0.45 -7.12
CA ILE A 28 3.76 -1.03 -6.74
C ILE A 28 3.19 -1.87 -7.87
N HIS A 29 2.86 -3.11 -7.57
CA HIS A 29 2.14 -4.00 -8.49
C HIS A 29 0.77 -4.35 -7.89
N LEU A 30 -0.29 -3.98 -8.62
CA LEU A 30 -1.67 -4.22 -8.20
C LEU A 30 -2.18 -5.54 -8.79
N GLU A 31 -2.53 -6.48 -7.92
CA GLU A 31 -3.32 -7.66 -8.31
C GLU A 31 -4.82 -7.33 -8.30
N THR A 32 -5.24 -6.43 -7.41
CA THR A 32 -6.59 -5.88 -7.37
C THR A 32 -6.58 -4.35 -7.47
N GLY A 33 -7.67 -3.76 -7.96
CA GLY A 33 -7.84 -2.30 -8.06
C GLY A 33 -9.04 -1.78 -7.26
N ARG A 34 -8.97 -1.79 -5.91
CA ARG A 34 -10.01 -1.21 -5.04
C ARG A 34 -9.77 0.30 -4.83
N THR A 35 -10.83 1.03 -4.51
CA THR A 35 -10.76 2.47 -4.23
C THR A 35 -9.78 2.75 -3.09
N HIS A 36 -8.83 3.67 -3.31
CA HIS A 36 -7.77 4.04 -2.37
C HIS A 36 -6.86 2.89 -1.90
N GLN A 37 -6.86 1.74 -2.58
CA GLN A 37 -6.17 0.52 -2.14
C GLN A 37 -4.71 0.75 -1.74
N ILE A 38 -3.91 1.37 -2.62
CA ILE A 38 -2.49 1.67 -2.35
C ILE A 38 -2.36 2.47 -1.06
N ARG A 39 -3.05 3.61 -0.96
CA ARG A 39 -2.97 4.51 0.20
C ARG A 39 -3.38 3.84 1.50
N VAL A 40 -4.45 3.03 1.48
CA VAL A 40 -4.93 2.31 2.67
C VAL A 40 -3.93 1.24 3.10
N HIS A 41 -3.40 0.45 2.15
CA HIS A 41 -2.43 -0.60 2.45
C HIS A 41 -1.11 -0.02 2.98
N MET A 42 -0.59 1.01 2.33
CA MET A 42 0.66 1.67 2.69
C MET A 42 0.57 2.29 4.10
N SER A 43 -0.54 2.96 4.42
CA SER A 43 -0.78 3.43 5.79
C SER A 43 -0.90 2.30 6.81
N ALA A 44 -1.50 1.16 6.44
CA ALA A 44 -1.67 0.03 7.35
C ALA A 44 -0.36 -0.69 7.68
N VAL A 45 0.61 -0.69 6.76
CA VAL A 45 1.97 -1.21 7.01
C VAL A 45 2.91 -0.15 7.60
N GLY A 46 2.38 1.01 8.03
CA GLY A 46 3.15 2.07 8.70
C GLY A 46 3.95 2.98 7.76
N HIS A 47 3.77 2.87 6.44
CA HIS A 47 4.50 3.64 5.43
C HIS A 47 3.53 4.43 4.53
N PRO A 48 2.78 5.42 5.05
CA PRO A 48 1.79 6.15 4.26
C PRO A 48 2.42 6.88 3.07
N CYS A 49 1.73 6.93 1.93
CA CYS A 49 2.18 7.68 0.76
C CYS A 49 2.27 9.18 1.06
N VAL A 50 3.42 9.77 0.74
CA VAL A 50 3.72 11.21 0.86
C VAL A 50 3.20 11.99 -0.35
#